data_AF-A0A4Y2K5T4-F1
#
_entry.id   AF-A0A4Y2K5T4-F1
#
_cell.length_a   1.000
_cell.length_b   1.000
_cell.length_c   1.000
_cell.angle_alpha   90.00
_cell.angle_beta   90.00
_cell.angle_gamma   90.00
#
_symmetry.space_group_name_H-M   'P 1'
#
loop_
_entity.id
_entity.type
_entity.pdbx_description
1 polymer ?
#
loop_
_entity_poly.entity_id
_entity_poly.type
_entity_poly.pdbx_seq_one_letter_code
_entity_poly.pdbx_strand_id
1 'polypeptide(L)'
;HYPLLCPDLRKEKESNLSSKDRTADTEQRSTETLLTNLPSEHEIYLKTIMIRLRNRDKEVCVRALLDDGSQRSYIERNLAAELFLSPSGREIFSQGLFGGGISPASEHKRYMVNVESLNRKYSTPLSLLEQQKICSTLPRIHDRKLLSELASRGIKLTDVGRDSPPIRVLGADILGSILTGRIEVLSSGVSAVETLLGWTILGLGKKREVVNLVTLSLQNMDVPKMWDLEVLGITDPIEKINESLLEEETLTHFKETIRICEDQRYEVALPWLAGHPALYDKYDAAESRLRTATKRLTNENYFEAYNNVFKQWEEEGIIEAVPINQLAKEVHYLPHRPVIKPSRNTTKVRPVFDASFKKPGFASLNECLSVGPSLTHKILPLLLRFRSGAIGVIADVKQAFLQIRLRT
;
A
#
# COMPACT_ATOMS: atom_id res chain seq x y z
N HIS A 1 6.71 5.79 -7.55
CA HIS A 1 6.77 6.26 -8.95
C HIS A 1 6.35 7.73 -9.13
N TYR A 2 5.28 8.18 -8.45
CA TYR A 2 4.85 9.58 -8.38
C TYR A 2 5.93 10.63 -8.01
N PRO A 3 6.88 10.39 -7.07
CA PRO A 3 7.84 11.43 -6.65
C PRO A 3 8.92 11.81 -7.68
N LEU A 4 9.07 11.03 -8.76
CA LEU A 4 10.12 11.20 -9.76
C LEU A 4 9.65 11.90 -11.04
N LEU A 5 8.34 12.03 -11.24
CA LEU A 5 7.75 12.48 -12.50
C LEU A 5 7.31 13.96 -12.51
N CYS A 6 7.26 14.63 -11.34
CA CYS A 6 6.88 16.04 -11.23
C CYS A 6 7.86 16.81 -10.32
N PRO A 7 9.04 17.21 -10.83
CA PRO A 7 10.05 17.94 -10.04
C PRO A 7 9.61 19.35 -9.62
N ASP A 8 8.66 19.96 -10.34
CA ASP A 8 8.21 21.34 -10.07
C ASP A 8 7.40 21.50 -8.78
N LEU A 9 6.82 20.42 -8.27
CA LEU A 9 6.07 20.39 -7.00
C LEU A 9 6.97 20.29 -5.76
N ARG A 10 8.29 20.13 -5.91
CA ARG A 10 9.23 20.18 -4.77
C ARG A 10 9.48 21.62 -4.29
N LYS A 11 9.46 22.59 -5.20
CA LYS A 11 9.83 23.98 -4.88
C LYS A 11 8.81 24.69 -3.98
N GLU A 12 7.53 24.32 -4.04
CA GLU A 12 6.49 24.91 -3.18
C GLU A 12 6.55 24.44 -1.72
N LYS A 13 7.17 23.28 -1.45
CA LYS A 13 7.28 22.76 -0.08
C LYS A 13 8.47 23.34 0.68
N GLU A 14 9.56 23.68 0.00
CA GLU A 14 10.77 24.22 0.64
C GLU A 14 10.66 25.74 0.90
N SER A 15 9.87 26.49 0.13
CA SER A 15 9.68 27.94 0.34
C SER A 15 8.80 28.30 1.54
N ASN A 16 8.02 27.36 2.08
CA ASN A 16 7.09 27.62 3.19
C ASN A 16 7.65 27.31 4.59
N LEU A 17 8.91 26.84 4.70
CA LEU A 17 9.55 26.51 5.98
C LEU A 17 10.44 27.63 6.55
N SER A 18 10.43 28.82 5.93
CA SER A 18 11.29 29.93 6.31
C SER A 18 10.55 31.27 6.30
N SER A 19 9.54 31.43 7.16
CA SER A 19 9.27 32.73 7.79
C SER A 19 8.10 32.70 8.79
N LYS A 20 8.44 33.11 10.02
CA LYS A 20 7.64 33.83 11.03
C LYS A 20 6.76 33.02 12.00
N ASP A 21 7.35 32.81 13.17
CA ASP A 21 6.73 33.21 14.44
C ASP A 21 6.06 34.59 14.34
N ARG A 22 4.76 34.63 14.64
CA ARG A 22 4.05 35.71 15.37
C ARG A 22 2.62 35.27 15.65
N THR A 23 2.28 35.28 16.92
CA THR A 23 0.95 35.18 17.55
C THR A 23 -0.15 35.91 16.77
N ALA A 24 -1.26 35.23 16.45
CA ALA A 24 -2.62 35.79 16.37
C ALA A 24 -3.67 34.68 16.14
N ASP A 25 -4.63 34.64 17.06
CA ASP A 25 -6.02 34.18 17.00
C ASP A 25 -6.46 32.97 16.15
N THR A 26 -7.07 32.05 16.89
CA THR A 26 -7.89 30.93 16.48
C THR A 26 -9.11 31.37 15.67
N GLU A 27 -8.98 31.50 14.35
CA GLU A 27 -10.14 31.44 13.45
C GLU A 27 -10.27 30.03 12.87
N GLN A 28 -11.27 29.30 13.38
CA GLN A 28 -11.80 28.08 12.77
C GLN A 28 -12.32 28.39 11.36
N ARG A 29 -11.48 28.25 10.34
CA ARG A 29 -11.94 28.14 8.95
C ARG A 29 -12.55 26.76 8.75
N SER A 30 -13.87 26.69 8.88
CA SER A 30 -14.71 25.60 8.39
C SER A 30 -14.48 25.44 6.88
N THR A 31 -13.82 24.36 6.46
CA THR A 31 -13.68 24.03 5.03
C THR A 31 -15.03 23.57 4.49
N GLU A 32 -15.57 24.42 3.62
CA GLU A 32 -16.90 24.36 3.04
C GLU A 32 -17.07 23.21 2.05
N THR A 33 -18.27 22.63 2.04
CA THR A 33 -18.79 21.81 0.94
C THR A 33 -18.90 22.72 -0.29
N LEU A 34 -18.00 22.58 -1.28
CA LEU A 34 -18.04 23.40 -2.49
C LEU A 34 -19.26 23.03 -3.34
N LEU A 35 -20.30 23.85 -3.25
CA LEU A 35 -21.45 23.86 -4.16
C LEU A 35 -21.05 24.63 -5.42
N THR A 36 -21.03 23.98 -6.58
CA THR A 36 -21.09 24.72 -7.84
C THR A 36 -22.53 25.11 -8.12
N ASN A 37 -22.95 26.27 -7.59
CA ASN A 37 -24.20 26.91 -7.98
C ASN A 37 -23.99 27.57 -9.35
N LEU A 38 -24.24 26.84 -10.43
CA LEU A 38 -24.33 27.43 -11.76
C LEU A 38 -25.78 27.87 -12.00
N PRO A 39 -26.05 29.14 -12.34
CA PRO A 39 -27.35 29.52 -12.86
C PRO A 39 -27.59 28.75 -14.18
N SER A 40 -28.54 27.83 -14.15
CA SER A 40 -29.00 27.04 -15.30
C SER A 40 -30.51 27.26 -15.46
N GLU A 41 -30.99 27.29 -16.70
CA GLU A 41 -32.42 27.42 -17.02
C GLU A 41 -33.27 26.17 -16.67
N HIS A 42 -32.64 25.15 -16.09
CA HIS A 42 -33.23 23.82 -15.91
C HIS A 42 -32.99 23.31 -14.48
N GLU A 43 -34.01 22.69 -13.88
CA GLU A 43 -33.89 21.98 -12.60
C GLU A 43 -33.44 20.54 -12.86
N ILE A 44 -32.43 20.03 -12.14
CA ILE A 44 -32.02 18.62 -12.25
C ILE A 44 -32.60 17.87 -11.06
N TYR A 45 -33.43 16.87 -11.33
CA TYR A 45 -33.90 15.96 -10.30
C TYR A 45 -32.87 14.87 -10.03
N LEU A 46 -32.63 14.61 -8.74
CA LEU A 46 -31.83 13.51 -8.24
C LEU A 46 -32.75 12.44 -7.62
N LYS A 47 -32.27 11.20 -7.54
CA LYS A 47 -33.03 10.04 -7.06
C LYS A 47 -33.23 10.11 -5.53
N THR A 48 -34.04 11.06 -5.06
CA THR A 48 -34.38 11.20 -3.65
C THR A 48 -35.64 10.40 -3.31
N ILE A 49 -35.67 9.87 -2.10
CA ILE A 49 -36.76 9.00 -1.64
C ILE A 49 -36.91 9.07 -0.12
N MET A 50 -38.13 8.87 0.38
CA MET A 50 -38.35 8.64 1.80
C MET A 50 -38.24 7.13 2.12
N ILE A 51 -37.42 6.80 3.10
CA ILE A 51 -37.19 5.43 3.58
C ILE A 51 -37.44 5.35 5.09
N ARG A 52 -37.65 4.14 5.59
CA ARG A 52 -37.73 3.85 7.01
C ARG A 52 -36.45 3.13 7.43
N LEU A 53 -35.77 3.67 8.44
CA LEU A 53 -34.67 2.98 9.10
C LEU A 53 -35.19 2.33 10.37
N ARG A 54 -34.78 1.09 10.62
CA ARG A 54 -35.16 0.34 11.81
C ARG A 54 -33.94 -0.24 12.51
N ASN A 55 -33.88 -0.03 13.82
CA ASN A 55 -32.95 -0.70 14.72
C ASN A 55 -33.71 -1.17 15.97
N ARG A 56 -33.85 -2.50 16.12
CA ARG A 56 -34.65 -3.11 17.19
C ARG A 56 -36.08 -2.54 17.21
N ASP A 57 -36.46 -1.88 18.30
CA ASP A 57 -37.78 -1.28 18.52
C ASP A 57 -37.89 0.18 18.06
N LYS A 58 -36.79 0.79 17.61
CA LYS A 58 -36.81 2.14 17.06
C LYS A 58 -36.94 2.12 15.55
N GLU A 59 -37.84 2.96 15.05
CA GLU A 59 -37.98 3.27 13.62
C GLU A 59 -38.02 4.78 13.40
N VAL A 60 -37.35 5.25 12.34
CA VAL A 60 -37.35 6.65 11.93
C VAL A 60 -37.51 6.72 10.42
N CYS A 61 -38.44 7.56 9.94
CA CYS A 61 -38.59 7.84 8.51
C CYS A 61 -37.71 9.02 8.14
N VAL A 62 -36.83 8.82 7.15
CA VAL A 62 -35.84 9.83 6.74
C VAL A 62 -35.79 9.97 5.23
N ARG A 63 -35.26 11.11 4.79
CA ARG A 63 -34.99 11.37 3.40
C ARG A 63 -33.61 10.82 3.02
N ALA A 64 -33.59 10.02 1.97
CA ALA A 64 -32.38 9.42 1.40
C ALA A 64 -32.14 9.92 -0.02
N LEU A 65 -30.87 10.02 -0.38
CA LEU A 65 -30.40 10.22 -1.75
C LEU A 65 -29.81 8.90 -2.24
N LEU A 66 -30.30 8.41 -3.37
CA LEU A 66 -29.72 7.25 -4.05
C LEU A 66 -28.71 7.76 -5.08
N ASP A 67 -27.45 7.42 -4.87
CA ASP A 67 -26.33 8.01 -5.62
C ASP A 67 -25.43 6.93 -6.20
N ASP A 68 -25.36 6.91 -7.53
CA ASP A 68 -24.48 6.05 -8.34
C ASP A 68 -23.05 6.60 -8.45
N GLY A 69 -22.80 7.84 -8.05
CA GLY A 69 -21.45 8.44 -8.03
C GLY A 69 -20.64 8.13 -6.77
N SER A 70 -21.30 7.76 -5.67
CA SER A 70 -20.65 7.41 -4.42
C SER A 70 -20.18 5.95 -4.42
N GLN A 71 -19.08 5.67 -3.71
CA GLN A 71 -18.54 4.31 -3.54
C GLN A 71 -18.99 3.62 -2.25
N ARG A 72 -19.64 4.37 -1.34
CA ARG A 72 -20.11 3.88 -0.03
C ARG A 72 -21.44 4.52 0.32
N SER A 73 -22.18 3.87 1.22
CA SER A 73 -23.37 4.43 1.82
C SER A 73 -23.09 5.07 3.17
N TYR A 74 -23.81 6.14 3.49
CA TYR A 74 -23.55 6.99 4.65
C TYR A 74 -24.81 7.29 5.44
N ILE A 75 -24.64 7.48 6.75
CA ILE A 75 -25.66 7.91 7.70
C ILE A 75 -25.21 9.17 8.43
N GLU A 76 -26.12 10.12 8.62
CA GLU A 76 -25.81 11.31 9.42
C GLU A 76 -25.57 10.93 10.89
N ARG A 77 -24.51 11.47 11.49
CA ARG A 77 -24.10 11.20 12.89
C ARG A 77 -25.24 11.30 13.89
N ASN A 78 -26.02 12.38 13.81
CA ASN A 78 -27.15 12.58 14.73
C ASN A 78 -28.25 11.52 14.55
N LEU A 79 -28.40 10.95 13.35
CA LEU A 79 -29.42 9.92 13.05
C LEU A 79 -29.00 8.59 13.65
N ALA A 80 -27.71 8.27 13.55
CA ALA A 80 -27.15 7.08 14.18
C ALA A 80 -27.37 7.11 15.70
N ALA A 81 -27.18 8.28 16.34
CA ALA A 81 -27.48 8.47 17.75
C ALA A 81 -28.97 8.35 18.07
N GLU A 82 -29.85 8.96 17.27
CA GLU A 82 -31.31 8.90 17.41
C GLU A 82 -31.85 7.46 17.37
N LEU A 83 -31.32 6.65 16.45
CA LEU A 83 -31.62 5.22 16.30
C LEU A 83 -30.91 4.31 17.31
N PHE A 84 -30.09 4.88 18.21
CA PHE A 84 -29.27 4.14 19.17
C PHE A 84 -28.42 3.04 18.51
N LEU A 85 -27.79 3.36 17.37
CA LEU A 85 -26.93 2.41 16.67
C LEU A 85 -25.64 2.18 17.44
N SER A 86 -25.24 0.92 17.58
CA SER A 86 -23.92 0.54 18.08
C SER A 86 -22.97 0.34 16.90
N PRO A 87 -21.74 0.89 16.93
CA PRO A 87 -20.78 0.71 15.85
C PRO A 87 -20.46 -0.78 15.64
N SER A 88 -20.61 -1.27 14.41
CA SER A 88 -20.19 -2.61 14.02
C SER A 88 -18.73 -2.67 13.58
N GLY A 89 -18.11 -1.51 13.37
CA GLY A 89 -16.71 -1.38 12.96
C GLY A 89 -16.30 0.08 12.81
N ARG A 90 -15.06 0.31 12.36
CA ARG A 90 -14.52 1.65 12.08
C ARG A 90 -13.64 1.60 10.83
N GLU A 91 -13.62 2.69 10.09
CA GLU A 91 -12.77 2.88 8.91
C GLU A 91 -12.10 4.24 8.94
N ILE A 92 -10.85 4.32 8.48
CA ILE A 92 -10.12 5.58 8.35
C ILE A 92 -9.84 5.80 6.87
N PHE A 93 -10.37 6.88 6.31
CA PHE A 93 -10.13 7.24 4.91
C PHE A 93 -10.28 8.76 4.69
N SER A 94 -9.73 9.22 3.57
CA SER A 94 -9.98 10.55 3.01
C SER A 94 -11.00 10.49 1.88
N GLN A 95 -11.75 11.56 1.69
CA GLN A 95 -12.77 11.71 0.66
C GLN A 95 -12.24 12.61 -0.46
N GLY A 96 -12.30 12.14 -1.71
CA GLY A 96 -12.02 12.96 -2.88
C GLY A 96 -13.18 13.90 -3.17
N LEU A 97 -12.87 15.19 -3.34
CA LEU A 97 -13.82 16.27 -3.57
C LEU A 97 -13.75 16.73 -5.03
N PHE A 98 -14.82 17.37 -5.49
CA PHE A 98 -14.86 17.98 -6.81
C PHE A 98 -13.74 19.03 -6.95
N GLY A 99 -13.14 19.13 -8.15
CA GLY A 99 -11.96 19.97 -8.39
C GLY A 99 -10.63 19.36 -7.96
N GLY A 100 -10.61 18.07 -7.58
CA GLY A 100 -9.38 17.35 -7.21
C GLY A 100 -8.94 17.58 -5.76
N GLY A 101 -9.75 18.26 -4.95
CA GLY A 101 -9.52 18.40 -3.51
C GLY A 101 -9.60 17.07 -2.78
N ILE A 102 -8.93 16.95 -1.64
CA ILE A 102 -8.95 15.74 -0.82
C ILE A 102 -9.19 16.16 0.64
N SER A 103 -10.17 15.55 1.30
CA SER A 103 -10.38 15.79 2.73
C SER A 103 -9.23 15.21 3.55
N PRO A 104 -8.96 15.73 4.76
CA PRO A 104 -8.14 15.01 5.72
C PRO A 104 -8.68 13.59 5.95
N ALA A 105 -7.79 12.66 6.25
CA ALA A 105 -8.20 11.32 6.68
C ALA A 105 -8.89 11.41 8.04
N SER A 106 -10.09 10.85 8.15
CA SER A 106 -10.87 10.82 9.39
C SER A 106 -11.38 9.42 9.69
N GLU A 107 -11.59 9.14 10.98
CA GLU A 107 -12.25 7.91 11.41
C GLU A 107 -13.77 8.03 11.23
N HIS A 108 -14.37 7.03 10.60
CA HIS A 108 -15.81 6.90 10.37
C HIS A 108 -16.30 5.61 11.02
N LYS A 109 -17.29 5.72 11.90
CA LYS A 109 -17.94 4.55 12.52
C LYS A 109 -18.84 3.89 11.48
N ARG A 110 -18.77 2.57 11.39
CA ARG A 110 -19.65 1.77 10.54
C ARG A 110 -20.82 1.25 11.37
N TYR A 111 -22.01 1.30 10.81
CA TYR A 111 -23.24 0.79 11.41
C TYR A 111 -23.93 -0.19 10.46
N MET A 112 -24.66 -1.14 11.04
CA MET A 112 -25.61 -1.97 10.32
C MET A 112 -27.02 -1.56 10.73
N VAL A 113 -27.87 -1.23 9.76
CA VAL A 113 -29.26 -0.83 9.99
C VAL A 113 -30.18 -1.47 8.96
N ASN A 114 -31.41 -1.83 9.34
CA ASN A 114 -32.39 -2.30 8.37
C ASN A 114 -33.05 -1.10 7.69
N VAL A 115 -33.03 -1.12 6.35
CA VAL A 115 -33.72 -0.14 5.50
C VAL A 115 -34.99 -0.77 4.96
N GLU A 116 -36.10 -0.09 5.17
CA GLU A 116 -37.43 -0.55 4.79
C GLU A 116 -38.12 0.46 3.86
N SER A 117 -38.82 -0.10 2.88
CA SER A 117 -39.84 0.63 2.11
C SER A 117 -40.92 1.17 3.06
N LEU A 118 -41.51 2.34 2.75
CA LEU A 118 -42.54 2.93 3.62
C LEU A 118 -43.80 2.04 3.76
N ASN A 119 -44.10 1.25 2.72
CA ASN A 119 -45.20 0.30 2.70
C ASN A 119 -44.85 -1.06 3.35
N ARG A 120 -43.61 -1.21 3.88
CA ARG A 120 -43.08 -2.41 4.54
C ARG A 120 -43.08 -3.68 3.68
N LYS A 121 -43.15 -3.56 2.35
CA LYS A 121 -43.09 -4.72 1.43
C LYS A 121 -41.67 -5.21 1.17
N TYR A 122 -40.69 -4.33 1.35
CA TYR A 122 -39.27 -4.62 1.20
C TYR A 122 -38.49 -4.14 2.42
N SER A 123 -37.55 -4.97 2.86
CA SER A 123 -36.63 -4.72 3.98
C SER A 123 -35.29 -5.37 3.67
N THR A 124 -34.19 -4.68 3.93
CA THR A 124 -32.84 -5.21 3.76
C THR A 124 -31.85 -4.57 4.73
N PRO A 125 -30.88 -5.31 5.28
CA PRO A 125 -29.80 -4.72 6.05
C PRO A 125 -28.87 -3.90 5.16
N LEU A 126 -28.45 -2.73 5.64
CA LEU A 126 -27.54 -1.82 4.97
C LEU A 126 -26.38 -1.44 5.89
N SER A 127 -25.16 -1.46 5.34
CA SER A 127 -23.97 -0.97 6.02
C SER A 127 -23.80 0.52 5.73
N LEU A 128 -23.75 1.35 6.78
CA LEU A 128 -23.68 2.81 6.65
C LEU A 128 -22.49 3.36 7.43
N LEU A 129 -21.72 4.22 6.79
CA LEU A 129 -20.63 4.96 7.43
C LEU A 129 -21.11 6.30 8.00
N GLU A 130 -20.65 6.62 9.20
CA GLU A 130 -20.99 7.87 9.87
C GLU A 130 -20.42 9.08 9.11
N GLN A 131 -21.25 10.09 8.88
CA GLN A 131 -20.83 11.39 8.38
C GLN A 131 -21.51 12.51 9.19
N GLN A 132 -20.78 13.61 9.47
CA GLN A 132 -21.35 14.74 10.22
C GLN A 132 -22.58 15.34 9.53
N LYS A 133 -22.55 15.42 8.19
CA LYS A 133 -23.62 15.92 7.33
C LYS A 133 -23.49 15.24 5.97
N ILE A 134 -24.59 14.75 5.41
CA ILE A 134 -24.58 14.03 4.12
C ILE A 134 -24.33 15.00 2.96
N CYS A 135 -25.21 15.97 2.80
CA CYS A 135 -25.08 17.01 1.78
C CYS A 135 -25.79 18.29 2.23
N SER A 136 -25.70 19.35 1.43
CA SER A 136 -26.58 20.51 1.58
C SER A 136 -28.04 20.13 1.33
N THR A 137 -28.94 21.05 1.61
CA THR A 137 -30.38 20.83 1.42
C THR A 137 -30.71 20.66 -0.06
N LEU A 138 -31.36 19.57 -0.43
CA LEU A 138 -31.97 19.39 -1.74
C LEU A 138 -33.44 19.84 -1.69
N PRO A 139 -33.99 20.49 -2.73
CA PRO A 139 -35.42 20.78 -2.76
C PRO A 139 -36.23 19.48 -2.87
N ARG A 140 -37.43 19.46 -2.27
CA ARG A 140 -38.42 18.40 -2.55
C ARG A 140 -39.19 18.68 -3.82
N ILE A 141 -39.73 17.60 -4.38
CA ILE A 141 -40.51 17.67 -5.61
C ILE A 141 -41.86 18.31 -5.31
N HIS A 142 -42.16 19.41 -5.98
CA HIS A 142 -43.40 20.16 -5.79
C HIS A 142 -44.04 20.62 -7.11
N ASP A 143 -43.48 20.25 -8.26
CA ASP A 143 -44.09 20.57 -9.56
C ASP A 143 -45.40 19.80 -9.74
N ARG A 144 -46.51 20.53 -9.70
CA ARG A 144 -47.85 19.95 -9.80
C ARG A 144 -48.12 19.26 -11.13
N LYS A 145 -47.55 19.73 -12.24
CA LYS A 145 -47.75 19.11 -13.56
C LYS A 145 -47.05 17.76 -13.62
N LEU A 146 -45.80 17.72 -13.16
CA LEU A 146 -45.01 16.49 -13.05
C LEU A 146 -45.71 15.46 -12.16
N LEU A 147 -46.15 15.87 -10.98
CA LEU A 147 -46.85 15.00 -10.03
C LEU A 147 -48.20 14.49 -10.56
N SER A 148 -48.92 15.30 -11.34
CA SER A 148 -50.17 14.89 -11.96
C SER A 148 -49.95 13.86 -13.08
N GLU A 149 -48.91 14.04 -13.90
CA GLU A 149 -48.54 13.07 -14.94
C GLU A 149 -48.13 11.73 -14.32
N LEU A 150 -47.28 11.76 -13.28
CA LEU A 150 -46.90 10.56 -12.52
C LEU A 150 -48.13 9.84 -11.94
N ALA A 151 -49.03 10.58 -11.30
CA ALA A 151 -50.25 10.02 -10.73
C ALA A 151 -51.15 9.37 -11.79
N SER A 152 -51.26 9.98 -12.98
CA SER A 152 -52.03 9.40 -14.11
C SER A 152 -51.49 8.06 -14.60
N ARG A 153 -50.20 7.79 -14.35
CA ARG A 153 -49.52 6.52 -14.65
C ARG A 153 -49.49 5.56 -13.45
N GLY A 154 -50.18 5.88 -12.35
CA GLY A 154 -50.17 5.08 -11.12
C GLY A 154 -48.89 5.18 -10.30
N ILE A 155 -48.02 6.16 -10.59
CA ILE A 155 -46.75 6.36 -9.90
C ILE A 155 -46.93 7.37 -8.77
N LYS A 156 -46.56 6.97 -7.55
CA LYS A 156 -46.60 7.83 -6.35
C LYS A 156 -45.22 7.97 -5.76
N LEU A 157 -44.69 9.19 -5.80
CA LEU A 157 -43.45 9.55 -5.13
C LEU A 157 -43.68 9.76 -3.63
N THR A 158 -42.65 9.49 -2.82
CA THR A 158 -42.70 9.63 -1.36
C THR A 158 -42.02 10.91 -0.86
N ASP A 159 -41.08 11.46 -1.61
CA ASP A 159 -40.32 12.68 -1.27
C ASP A 159 -40.87 13.92 -2.01
N VAL A 160 -42.10 14.31 -1.65
CA VAL A 160 -42.82 15.45 -2.24
C VAL A 160 -43.15 16.48 -1.17
N GLY A 161 -43.11 17.77 -1.49
CA GLY A 161 -43.38 18.83 -0.52
C GLY A 161 -42.75 20.18 -0.88
N ARG A 162 -43.20 21.24 -0.20
CA ARG A 162 -42.60 22.58 -0.31
C ARG A 162 -41.46 22.80 0.68
N ASP A 163 -41.44 22.01 1.76
CA ASP A 163 -40.34 21.97 2.70
C ASP A 163 -39.14 21.23 2.09
N SER A 164 -37.95 21.50 2.60
CA SER A 164 -36.72 20.86 2.13
C SER A 164 -35.91 20.35 3.32
N PRO A 165 -36.36 19.27 3.99
CA PRO A 165 -35.60 18.68 5.07
C PRO A 165 -34.28 18.08 4.55
N PRO A 166 -33.26 17.98 5.42
CA PRO A 166 -31.95 17.48 5.02
C PRO A 166 -32.02 16.02 4.57
N ILE A 167 -31.13 15.66 3.63
CA ILE A 167 -30.82 14.26 3.35
C ILE A 167 -30.04 13.71 4.53
N ARG A 168 -30.49 12.58 5.08
CA ARG A 168 -29.85 11.96 6.25
C ARG A 168 -29.20 10.61 5.95
N VAL A 169 -29.44 10.05 4.77
CA VAL A 169 -28.83 8.81 4.29
C VAL A 169 -28.42 8.98 2.82
N LEU A 170 -27.21 8.50 2.49
CA LEU A 170 -26.76 8.30 1.12
C LEU A 170 -26.73 6.79 0.84
N GLY A 171 -27.44 6.33 -0.18
CA GLY A 171 -27.48 4.93 -0.60
C GLY A 171 -26.79 4.72 -1.95
N ALA A 172 -25.62 4.09 -1.94
CA ALA A 172 -24.84 3.77 -3.14
C ALA A 172 -24.71 2.27 -3.37
N ASP A 173 -24.21 1.53 -2.38
CA ASP A 173 -23.97 0.09 -2.43
C ASP A 173 -25.24 -0.77 -2.58
N ILE A 174 -26.39 -0.25 -2.14
CA ILE A 174 -27.68 -0.94 -2.27
C ILE A 174 -28.29 -0.83 -3.67
N LEU A 175 -27.91 0.18 -4.46
CA LEU A 175 -28.66 0.60 -5.66
C LEU A 175 -28.85 -0.54 -6.66
N GLY A 176 -27.79 -1.31 -6.92
CA GLY A 176 -27.83 -2.44 -7.86
C GLY A 176 -28.81 -3.56 -7.46
N SER A 177 -29.12 -3.71 -6.18
CA SER A 177 -30.03 -4.76 -5.69
C SER A 177 -31.49 -4.31 -5.58
N ILE A 178 -31.74 -3.00 -5.53
CA ILE A 178 -33.10 -2.45 -5.35
C ILE A 178 -33.74 -1.97 -6.65
N LEU A 179 -32.98 -1.78 -7.73
CA LEU A 179 -33.54 -1.37 -9.02
C LEU A 179 -34.39 -2.51 -9.59
N THR A 180 -35.64 -2.22 -9.95
CA THR A 180 -36.54 -3.23 -10.54
C THR A 180 -36.40 -3.33 -12.07
N GLY A 181 -35.69 -2.37 -12.68
CA GLY A 181 -35.57 -2.22 -14.12
C GLY A 181 -36.72 -1.46 -14.78
N ARG A 182 -37.79 -1.10 -14.05
CA ARG A 182 -38.87 -0.26 -14.60
C ARG A 182 -38.46 1.20 -14.61
N ILE A 183 -38.50 1.79 -15.81
CA ILE A 183 -38.22 3.20 -16.07
C ILE A 183 -39.36 3.77 -16.90
N GLU A 184 -39.93 4.89 -16.44
CA GLU A 184 -41.02 5.61 -17.09
C GLU A 184 -40.57 7.01 -17.46
N VAL A 185 -40.40 7.26 -18.75
CA VAL A 185 -40.00 8.59 -19.26
C VAL A 185 -41.24 9.47 -19.40
N LEU A 186 -41.21 10.62 -18.73
CA LEU A 186 -42.29 11.60 -18.74
C LEU A 186 -42.16 12.55 -19.94
N SER A 187 -43.26 13.24 -20.25
CA SER A 187 -43.31 14.24 -21.33
C SER A 187 -42.29 15.38 -21.18
N SER A 188 -41.85 15.65 -19.95
CA SER A 188 -40.84 16.66 -19.62
C SER A 188 -39.40 16.23 -19.95
N GLY A 189 -39.15 14.93 -20.19
CA GLY A 189 -37.82 14.34 -20.28
C GLY A 189 -37.27 13.79 -18.96
N VAL A 190 -37.98 14.03 -17.84
CA VAL A 190 -37.67 13.44 -16.54
C VAL A 190 -38.03 11.95 -16.55
N SER A 191 -37.19 11.10 -15.99
CA SER A 191 -37.43 9.66 -15.87
C SER A 191 -37.81 9.30 -14.45
N ALA A 192 -38.92 8.58 -14.28
CA ALA A 192 -39.25 7.92 -13.03
C ALA A 192 -38.63 6.52 -13.02
N VAL A 193 -37.95 6.18 -11.93
CA VAL A 193 -37.27 4.89 -11.76
C VAL A 193 -37.83 4.19 -10.53
N GLU A 194 -38.33 2.98 -10.75
CA GLU A 194 -38.84 2.14 -9.67
C GLU A 194 -37.72 1.42 -8.96
N THR A 195 -37.78 1.45 -7.63
CA THR A 195 -36.94 0.63 -6.76
C THR A 195 -37.83 -0.18 -5.82
N LEU A 196 -37.27 -1.21 -5.21
CA LEU A 196 -37.94 -1.97 -4.15
C LEU A 196 -38.29 -1.10 -2.92
N LEU A 197 -37.64 0.05 -2.75
CA LEU A 197 -37.95 1.03 -1.69
C LEU A 197 -39.08 2.01 -2.08
N GLY A 198 -39.39 2.12 -3.37
CA GLY A 198 -40.39 3.02 -3.94
C GLY A 198 -39.89 3.74 -5.21
N TRP A 199 -40.71 4.67 -5.71
CA TRP A 199 -40.39 5.42 -6.92
C TRP A 199 -39.51 6.64 -6.65
N THR A 200 -38.53 6.84 -7.53
CA THR A 200 -37.65 8.02 -7.58
C THR A 200 -37.77 8.69 -8.94
N ILE A 201 -37.22 9.90 -9.09
CA ILE A 201 -37.09 10.56 -10.39
C ILE A 201 -35.66 11.01 -10.62
N LEU A 202 -35.25 11.09 -11.88
CA LEU A 202 -33.99 11.70 -12.28
C LEU A 202 -34.13 12.43 -13.62
N GLY A 203 -33.22 13.39 -13.85
CA GLY A 203 -33.08 14.05 -15.14
C GLY A 203 -33.59 15.49 -15.17
N LEU A 204 -33.51 16.07 -16.36
CA LEU A 204 -33.71 17.50 -16.60
C LEU A 204 -35.20 17.86 -16.59
N GLY A 205 -35.63 18.63 -15.61
CA GLY A 205 -36.94 19.29 -15.55
C GLY A 205 -36.91 20.66 -16.22
N LYS A 206 -38.00 21.05 -16.89
CA LYS A 206 -38.18 22.40 -17.43
C LYS A 206 -38.76 23.33 -16.37
N LYS A 207 -37.93 24.07 -15.63
CA LYS A 207 -38.34 25.25 -14.84
C LYS A 207 -37.16 26.08 -14.30
N ARG A 208 -37.47 27.34 -13.99
CA ARG A 208 -36.56 28.42 -13.58
C ARG A 208 -36.17 28.34 -12.09
N GLU A 209 -34.85 28.40 -11.89
CA GLU A 209 -34.06 28.71 -10.68
C GLU A 209 -33.43 27.55 -9.88
N VAL A 210 -32.09 27.69 -9.75
CA VAL A 210 -31.07 27.02 -8.91
C VAL A 210 -31.05 25.50 -8.93
N VAL A 211 -30.02 24.94 -9.59
CA VAL A 211 -29.64 23.52 -9.45
C VAL A 211 -28.64 23.38 -8.32
N ASN A 212 -28.99 22.60 -7.31
CA ASN A 212 -28.01 22.09 -6.35
C ASN A 212 -27.35 20.85 -6.97
N LEU A 213 -26.16 21.02 -7.56
CA LEU A 213 -25.32 19.88 -7.93
C LEU A 213 -24.77 19.27 -6.64
N VAL A 214 -25.33 18.15 -6.22
CA VAL A 214 -24.76 17.33 -5.15
C VAL A 214 -23.78 16.36 -5.78
N THR A 215 -22.49 16.65 -5.62
CA THR A 215 -21.41 15.70 -5.96
C THR A 215 -20.96 15.07 -4.66
N LEU A 216 -21.05 13.74 -4.54
CA LEU A 216 -20.61 13.01 -3.36
C LEU A 216 -19.44 12.09 -3.70
N SER A 217 -18.55 12.02 -2.73
CA SER A 217 -17.11 11.80 -2.88
C SER A 217 -16.71 10.45 -3.50
N LEU A 218 -15.79 10.50 -4.46
CA LEU A 218 -14.98 9.36 -4.85
C LEU A 218 -13.93 9.14 -3.76
N GLN A 219 -13.78 7.93 -3.21
CA GLN A 219 -12.54 7.60 -2.51
C GLN A 219 -11.45 7.54 -3.59
N ASN A 220 -10.48 8.45 -3.50
CA ASN A 220 -9.18 8.16 -4.06
C ASN A 220 -8.56 7.10 -3.15
N MET A 221 -8.71 5.84 -3.52
CA MET A 221 -7.74 4.85 -3.06
C MET A 221 -6.39 5.30 -3.61
N ASP A 222 -5.45 5.54 -2.70
CA ASP A 222 -4.08 5.84 -3.06
C ASP A 222 -3.60 4.69 -3.96
N VAL A 223 -3.40 4.94 -5.26
CA VAL A 223 -3.04 3.91 -6.25
C VAL A 223 -1.90 2.99 -5.73
N PRO A 224 -0.87 3.48 -5.00
CA PRO A 224 0.11 2.62 -4.37
C PRO A 224 -0.48 1.57 -3.40
N LYS A 225 -1.48 1.93 -2.59
CA LYS A 225 -2.16 1.01 -1.64
C LYS A 225 -3.03 -0.02 -2.34
N MET A 226 -3.50 0.24 -3.57
CA MET A 226 -4.23 -0.77 -4.35
C MET A 226 -3.31 -1.89 -4.87
N TRP A 227 -2.00 -1.62 -4.95
CA TRP A 227 -0.97 -2.60 -5.27
C TRP A 227 -0.27 -3.16 -4.03
N ASP A 228 -0.68 -2.74 -2.83
CA ASP A 228 -0.25 -3.38 -1.59
C ASP A 228 -0.96 -4.73 -1.47
N LEU A 229 -0.17 -5.80 -1.44
CA LEU A 229 -0.68 -7.17 -1.29
C LEU A 229 -1.46 -7.35 0.02
N GLU A 230 -1.17 -6.52 1.03
CA GLU A 230 -1.89 -6.46 2.31
C GLU A 230 -3.36 -6.03 2.17
N VAL A 231 -3.68 -5.13 1.21
CA VAL A 231 -5.06 -4.65 0.96
C VAL A 231 -5.93 -5.72 0.29
N LEU A 232 -5.30 -6.71 -0.36
CA LEU A 232 -5.99 -7.84 -1.02
C LEU A 232 -6.26 -9.02 -0.07
N GLY A 233 -5.99 -8.88 1.24
CA GLY A 233 -6.21 -9.96 2.22
C GLY A 233 -5.20 -11.09 2.12
N ILE A 234 -4.10 -10.90 1.37
CA ILE A 234 -2.95 -11.79 1.38
C ILE A 234 -2.07 -11.34 2.55
N THR A 235 -2.36 -11.86 3.73
CA THR A 235 -1.45 -11.74 4.86
C THR A 235 -0.16 -12.47 4.50
N ASP A 236 0.98 -11.80 4.69
CA ASP A 236 2.27 -12.44 4.55
C ASP A 236 2.30 -13.69 5.46
N PRO A 237 2.69 -14.87 4.94
CA PRO A 237 2.79 -16.07 5.75
C PRO A 237 3.64 -15.80 6.99
N ILE A 238 3.39 -16.51 8.09
CA ILE A 238 4.20 -16.43 9.33
C ILE A 238 5.71 -16.53 9.00
N GLU A 239 6.07 -17.28 7.96
CA GLU A 239 7.42 -17.39 7.41
C GLU A 239 8.02 -16.05 6.97
N LYS A 240 7.25 -15.19 6.27
CA LYS A 240 7.71 -13.85 5.85
C LYS A 240 7.83 -12.87 7.01
N ILE A 241 6.96 -12.97 8.01
CA ILE A 241 7.07 -12.15 9.24
C ILE A 241 8.36 -12.53 9.97
N ASN A 242 8.64 -13.84 10.10
CA ASN A 242 9.88 -14.33 10.69
C ASN A 242 11.12 -13.93 9.86
N GLU A 243 11.06 -13.98 8.53
CA GLU A 243 12.12 -13.47 7.66
C GLU A 243 12.37 -11.98 7.87
N SER A 244 11.32 -11.15 7.96
CA SER A 244 11.45 -9.71 8.17
C SER A 244 12.07 -9.35 9.54
N LEU A 245 11.72 -10.08 10.60
CA LEU A 245 12.32 -9.92 11.93
C LEU A 245 13.80 -10.33 11.91
N LEU A 246 14.13 -11.45 11.26
CA LEU A 246 15.51 -11.91 11.12
C LEU A 246 16.37 -10.91 10.30
N GLU A 247 15.79 -10.31 9.26
CA GLU A 247 16.44 -9.25 8.47
C GLU A 247 16.73 -8.01 9.34
N GLU A 248 15.80 -7.60 10.20
CA GLU A 248 15.95 -6.47 11.11
C GLU A 248 17.02 -6.74 12.19
N GLU A 249 17.03 -7.94 12.78
CA GLU A 249 18.07 -8.38 13.72
C GLU A 249 19.46 -8.38 13.06
N THR A 250 19.54 -8.88 11.82
CA THR A 250 20.79 -8.92 11.04
C THR A 250 21.31 -7.51 10.74
N LEU A 251 20.42 -6.58 10.39
CA LEU A 251 20.78 -5.17 10.17
C LEU A 251 21.25 -4.49 11.46
N THR A 252 20.61 -4.81 12.58
CA THR A 252 20.98 -4.28 13.90
C THR A 252 22.38 -4.77 14.28
N HIS A 253 22.62 -6.07 14.17
CA HIS A 253 23.93 -6.67 14.37
C HIS A 253 25.00 -6.03 13.48
N PHE A 254 24.72 -5.84 12.19
CA PHE A 254 25.65 -5.18 11.28
C PHE A 254 26.00 -3.75 11.72
N LYS A 255 25.00 -2.94 12.10
CA LYS A 255 25.21 -1.55 12.54
C LYS A 255 26.02 -1.47 13.84
N GLU A 256 25.81 -2.40 14.75
CA GLU A 256 26.53 -2.44 16.03
C GLU A 256 27.96 -2.97 15.88
N THR A 257 28.17 -3.86 14.92
CA THR A 257 29.46 -4.53 14.74
C THR A 257 30.35 -3.85 13.71
N ILE A 258 29.84 -3.06 12.77
CA ILE A 258 30.68 -2.39 11.79
C ILE A 258 31.63 -1.38 12.43
N ARG A 259 32.91 -1.45 12.07
CA ARG A 259 33.94 -0.49 12.49
C ARG A 259 34.84 -0.11 11.32
N ILE A 260 35.48 1.05 11.43
CA ILE A 260 36.51 1.49 10.49
C ILE A 260 37.84 1.29 11.21
N CYS A 261 38.71 0.45 10.65
CA CYS A 261 40.05 0.22 11.17
C CYS A 261 40.98 1.41 10.89
N GLU A 262 42.14 1.44 11.55
CA GLU A 262 43.15 2.49 11.37
C GLU A 262 43.63 2.61 9.92
N ASP A 263 43.62 1.52 9.16
CA ASP A 263 43.97 1.45 7.74
C ASP A 263 42.82 1.82 6.79
N GLN A 264 41.74 2.45 7.31
CA GLN A 264 40.56 2.88 6.58
C GLN A 264 39.73 1.75 5.93
N ARG A 265 39.97 0.49 6.30
CA ARG A 265 39.12 -0.63 5.88
C ARG A 265 37.94 -0.80 6.83
N TYR A 266 36.81 -1.21 6.27
CA TYR A 266 35.66 -1.62 7.07
C TYR A 266 35.91 -3.01 7.66
N GLU A 267 35.63 -3.18 8.94
CA GLU A 267 35.61 -4.47 9.62
C GLU A 267 34.17 -4.81 10.04
N VAL A 268 33.72 -6.01 9.69
CA VAL A 268 32.35 -6.50 9.97
C VAL A 268 32.40 -7.86 10.64
N ALA A 269 31.51 -8.09 11.60
CA ALA A 269 31.31 -9.42 12.18
C ALA A 269 30.39 -10.26 11.30
N LEU A 270 30.60 -11.57 11.30
CA LEU A 270 29.70 -12.50 10.61
C LEU A 270 28.35 -12.59 11.35
N PRO A 271 27.22 -12.49 10.65
CA PRO A 271 25.89 -12.49 11.27
C PRO A 271 25.46 -13.94 11.59
N TRP A 272 25.96 -14.48 12.70
CA TRP A 272 25.60 -15.83 13.15
C TRP A 272 24.13 -15.93 13.57
N LEU A 273 23.44 -16.97 13.10
CA LEU A 273 22.06 -17.25 13.51
C LEU A 273 22.02 -17.72 14.96
N ALA A 274 21.10 -17.15 15.75
CA ALA A 274 20.90 -17.57 17.13
C ALA A 274 20.49 -19.05 17.19
N GLY A 275 21.22 -19.85 17.96
CA GLY A 275 20.96 -21.29 18.10
C GLY A 275 21.30 -22.12 16.85
N HIS A 276 22.19 -21.63 15.98
CA HIS A 276 22.63 -22.40 14.83
C HIS A 276 23.17 -23.79 15.25
N PRO A 277 22.96 -24.84 14.44
CA PRO A 277 23.52 -26.16 14.72
C PRO A 277 25.05 -26.10 14.78
N ALA A 278 25.66 -27.06 15.50
CA ALA A 278 27.11 -27.17 15.56
C ALA A 278 27.70 -27.30 14.15
N LEU A 279 28.69 -26.45 13.85
CA LEU A 279 29.46 -26.57 12.62
C LEU A 279 30.29 -27.85 12.68
N TYR A 280 30.26 -28.61 11.59
CA TYR A 280 31.15 -29.76 11.45
C TYR A 280 32.62 -29.29 11.37
N ASP A 281 33.52 -29.95 12.11
CA ASP A 281 34.95 -29.82 11.91
C ASP A 281 35.33 -30.52 10.59
N LYS A 282 35.68 -29.69 9.59
CA LYS A 282 35.76 -30.07 8.17
C LYS A 282 37.16 -30.48 7.72
N TYR A 283 38.11 -30.73 8.62
CA TYR A 283 39.51 -30.97 8.26
C TYR A 283 39.69 -32.07 7.20
N ASP A 284 39.20 -33.29 7.45
CA ASP A 284 39.41 -34.44 6.56
C ASP A 284 38.87 -34.20 5.14
N ALA A 285 37.71 -33.56 5.03
CA ALA A 285 37.06 -33.30 3.76
C ALA A 285 37.77 -32.18 2.96
N ALA A 286 38.22 -31.13 3.66
CA ALA A 286 39.03 -30.08 3.07
C ALA A 286 40.39 -30.61 2.61
N GLU A 287 41.05 -31.43 3.42
CA GLU A 287 42.34 -32.05 3.11
C GLU A 287 42.23 -33.00 1.92
N SER A 288 41.23 -33.89 1.89
CA SER A 288 41.00 -34.81 0.78
C SER A 288 40.75 -34.07 -0.55
N ARG A 289 39.95 -32.99 -0.51
CA ARG A 289 39.71 -32.13 -1.68
C ARG A 289 40.97 -31.39 -2.10
N LEU A 290 41.78 -30.91 -1.15
CA LEU A 290 43.07 -30.27 -1.43
C LEU A 290 44.01 -31.25 -2.14
N ARG A 291 44.20 -32.47 -1.61
CA ARG A 291 45.05 -33.51 -2.23
C ARG A 291 44.62 -33.82 -3.66
N THR A 292 43.31 -33.95 -3.88
CA THR A 292 42.73 -34.21 -5.21
C THR A 292 42.94 -33.03 -6.16
N ALA A 293 42.70 -31.80 -5.68
CA ALA A 293 42.91 -30.58 -6.45
C ALA A 293 44.39 -30.38 -6.83
N THR A 294 45.31 -30.62 -5.89
CA THR A 294 46.75 -30.53 -6.12
C THR A 294 47.19 -31.52 -7.20
N LYS A 295 46.82 -32.80 -7.09
CA LYS A 295 47.15 -33.82 -8.10
C LYS A 295 46.67 -33.42 -9.49
N ARG A 296 45.44 -32.91 -9.58
CA ARG A 296 44.87 -32.42 -10.85
C ARG A 296 45.65 -31.22 -11.39
N LEU A 297 45.93 -30.22 -10.56
CA LEU A 297 46.65 -29.00 -10.96
C LEU A 297 48.08 -29.29 -11.41
N THR A 298 48.76 -30.24 -10.76
CA THR A 298 50.09 -30.70 -11.19
C THR A 298 50.01 -31.37 -12.57
N ASN A 299 49.04 -32.26 -12.78
CA ASN A 299 48.85 -32.94 -14.07
C ASN A 299 48.47 -31.97 -15.20
N GLU A 300 47.71 -30.92 -14.90
CA GLU A 300 47.25 -29.92 -15.87
C GLU A 300 48.22 -28.71 -15.98
N ASN A 301 49.39 -28.73 -15.33
CA ASN A 301 50.39 -27.65 -15.32
C ASN A 301 49.87 -26.28 -14.81
N TYR A 302 48.90 -26.28 -13.91
CA TYR A 302 48.33 -25.07 -13.30
C TYR A 302 48.71 -24.87 -11.82
N PHE A 303 49.52 -25.78 -11.24
CA PHE A 303 49.87 -25.74 -9.82
C PHE A 303 50.54 -24.42 -9.40
N GLU A 304 51.61 -24.00 -10.09
CA GLU A 304 52.32 -22.75 -9.74
C GLU A 304 51.42 -21.53 -9.89
N ALA A 305 50.61 -21.48 -10.96
CA ALA A 305 49.66 -20.39 -11.16
C ALA A 305 48.61 -20.33 -10.04
N TYR A 306 48.17 -21.48 -9.53
CA TYR A 306 47.23 -21.56 -8.41
C TYR A 306 47.88 -21.17 -7.09
N ASN A 307 49.08 -21.67 -6.82
CA ASN A 307 49.86 -21.36 -5.61
C ASN A 307 50.18 -19.85 -5.50
N ASN A 308 50.54 -19.23 -6.62
CA ASN A 308 50.82 -17.79 -6.67
C ASN A 308 49.61 -16.93 -6.30
N VAL A 309 48.37 -17.40 -6.50
CA VAL A 309 47.18 -16.67 -6.03
C VAL A 309 47.16 -16.57 -4.51
N PHE A 310 47.47 -17.66 -3.80
CA PHE A 310 47.50 -17.64 -2.33
C PHE A 310 48.67 -16.82 -1.79
N LYS A 311 49.86 -16.94 -2.40
CA LYS A 311 51.01 -16.09 -2.04
C LYS A 311 50.68 -14.60 -2.20
N GLN A 312 50.06 -14.24 -3.32
CA GLN A 312 49.63 -12.86 -3.56
C GLN A 312 48.60 -12.41 -2.52
N TRP A 313 47.64 -13.25 -2.15
CA TRP A 313 46.67 -12.92 -1.11
C TRP A 313 47.31 -12.75 0.27
N GLU A 314 48.34 -13.53 0.59
CA GLU A 314 49.10 -13.39 1.84
C GLU A 314 49.93 -12.09 1.83
N GLU A 315 50.63 -11.79 0.73
CA GLU A 315 51.39 -10.54 0.54
C GLU A 315 50.50 -9.29 0.60
N GLU A 316 49.28 -9.36 0.05
CA GLU A 316 48.27 -8.28 0.08
C GLU A 316 47.53 -8.20 1.43
N GLY A 317 47.80 -9.11 2.37
CA GLY A 317 47.13 -9.17 3.68
C GLY A 317 45.63 -9.48 3.59
N ILE A 318 45.22 -10.24 2.56
CA ILE A 318 43.86 -10.75 2.37
C ILE A 318 43.65 -12.04 3.18
N ILE A 319 44.67 -12.88 3.27
CA ILE A 319 44.69 -14.10 4.09
C ILE A 319 45.90 -14.06 5.02
N GLU A 320 45.83 -14.82 6.11
CA GLU A 320 46.91 -14.97 7.07
C GLU A 320 47.06 -16.42 7.51
N ALA A 321 48.25 -16.78 7.97
CA ALA A 321 48.49 -18.08 8.60
C ALA A 321 47.81 -18.13 9.97
N VAL A 322 46.94 -19.11 10.19
CA VAL A 322 46.24 -19.30 11.47
C VAL A 322 47.25 -19.69 12.56
N PRO A 323 47.35 -18.93 13.68
CA PRO A 323 48.23 -19.26 14.79
C PRO A 323 47.91 -20.62 15.44
N ILE A 324 48.93 -21.39 15.82
CA ILE A 324 48.77 -22.75 16.37
C ILE A 324 47.88 -22.78 17.62
N ASN A 325 47.97 -21.76 18.47
CA ASN A 325 47.14 -21.64 19.67
C ASN A 325 45.65 -21.39 19.38
N GLN A 326 45.31 -20.90 18.19
CA GLN A 326 43.92 -20.72 17.76
C GLN A 326 43.33 -22.00 17.16
N LEU A 327 44.15 -22.97 16.77
CA LEU A 327 43.70 -24.29 16.28
C LEU A 327 42.97 -25.11 17.35
N ALA A 328 43.11 -24.75 18.64
CA ALA A 328 42.40 -25.36 19.75
C ALA A 328 41.00 -24.76 20.00
N LYS A 329 40.63 -23.67 19.30
CA LYS A 329 39.27 -23.09 19.33
C LYS A 329 38.37 -23.79 18.29
N GLU A 330 37.11 -23.38 18.20
CA GLU A 330 36.23 -23.78 17.10
C GLU A 330 36.79 -23.29 15.75
N VAL A 331 37.43 -24.18 15.00
CA VAL A 331 37.99 -23.90 13.68
C VAL A 331 37.13 -24.55 12.60
N HIS A 332 36.98 -23.84 11.48
CA HIS A 332 36.21 -24.32 10.35
C HIS A 332 37.03 -24.33 9.06
N TYR A 333 37.19 -25.51 8.46
CA TYR A 333 37.95 -25.67 7.22
C TYR A 333 37.03 -25.59 6.00
N LEU A 334 37.27 -24.61 5.13
CA LEU A 334 36.55 -24.49 3.86
C LEU A 334 37.27 -25.24 2.75
N PRO A 335 36.66 -26.30 2.18
CA PRO A 335 37.22 -26.93 0.99
C PRO A 335 37.21 -25.94 -0.18
N HIS A 336 38.26 -25.97 -1.00
CA HIS A 336 38.35 -25.14 -2.20
C HIS A 336 38.65 -25.97 -3.44
N ARG A 337 38.31 -25.44 -4.61
CA ARG A 337 38.64 -26.03 -5.91
C ARG A 337 39.11 -24.98 -6.91
N PRO A 338 40.03 -25.34 -7.83
CA PRO A 338 40.43 -24.46 -8.91
C PRO A 338 39.33 -24.37 -9.98
N VAL A 339 39.06 -23.15 -10.43
CA VAL A 339 38.28 -22.89 -11.66
C VAL A 339 39.24 -22.30 -12.69
N ILE A 340 39.45 -23.05 -13.77
CA ILE A 340 40.36 -22.68 -14.86
C ILE A 340 39.52 -22.09 -15.99
N LYS A 341 39.87 -20.87 -16.42
CA LYS A 341 39.27 -20.18 -17.57
C LYS A 341 40.39 -19.71 -18.50
N PRO A 342 40.82 -20.54 -19.47
CA PRO A 342 41.98 -20.24 -20.33
C PRO A 342 41.81 -18.97 -21.16
N SER A 343 40.56 -18.59 -21.48
CA SER A 343 40.19 -17.43 -22.30
C SER A 343 40.22 -16.09 -21.58
N ARG A 344 40.55 -16.03 -20.29
CA ARG A 344 40.67 -14.76 -19.54
C ARG A 344 42.08 -14.18 -19.66
N ASN A 345 42.16 -12.87 -19.94
CA ASN A 345 43.43 -12.14 -20.03
C ASN A 345 44.13 -11.94 -18.67
N THR A 346 43.39 -11.88 -17.56
CA THR A 346 43.94 -11.48 -16.25
C THR A 346 44.25 -12.65 -15.31
N THR A 347 43.29 -13.52 -15.01
CA THR A 347 43.50 -14.67 -14.10
C THR A 347 42.98 -15.96 -14.73
N LYS A 348 43.90 -16.80 -15.20
CA LYS A 348 43.61 -18.07 -15.87
C LYS A 348 43.10 -19.15 -14.91
N VAL A 349 43.41 -19.02 -13.61
CA VAL A 349 42.98 -19.93 -12.54
C VAL A 349 42.54 -19.12 -11.33
N ARG A 350 41.44 -19.50 -10.69
CA ARG A 350 41.00 -18.91 -9.42
C ARG A 350 40.55 -19.96 -8.41
N PRO A 351 40.85 -19.81 -7.12
CA PRO A 351 40.27 -20.62 -6.05
C PRO A 351 38.79 -20.28 -5.87
N VAL A 352 37.98 -21.31 -5.62
CA VAL A 352 36.57 -21.19 -5.23
C VAL A 352 36.36 -22.02 -3.98
N PHE A 353 35.98 -21.36 -2.89
CA PHE A 353 35.65 -21.99 -1.62
C PHE A 353 34.19 -22.45 -1.60
N ASP A 354 33.95 -23.61 -1.00
CA ASP A 354 32.64 -24.22 -0.90
C ASP A 354 32.14 -24.16 0.55
N ALA A 355 31.51 -23.04 0.88
CA ALA A 355 30.87 -22.78 2.17
C ALA A 355 29.55 -23.57 2.36
N SER A 356 28.99 -24.12 1.28
CA SER A 356 27.75 -24.91 1.29
C SER A 356 27.96 -26.39 1.62
N PHE A 357 29.21 -26.85 1.62
CA PHE A 357 29.51 -28.25 1.92
C PHE A 357 29.11 -28.61 3.36
N LYS A 358 28.39 -29.74 3.50
CA LYS A 358 27.97 -30.33 4.77
C LYS A 358 27.99 -31.86 4.72
N LYS A 359 28.16 -32.50 5.88
CA LYS A 359 27.89 -33.93 6.06
C LYS A 359 26.44 -34.13 6.52
N PRO A 360 25.83 -35.31 6.27
CA PRO A 360 24.54 -35.66 6.85
C PRO A 360 24.59 -35.47 8.38
N GLY A 361 23.62 -34.73 8.92
CA GLY A 361 23.53 -34.43 10.36
C GLY A 361 24.25 -33.17 10.84
N PHE A 362 24.96 -32.44 9.97
CA PHE A 362 25.62 -31.18 10.31
C PHE A 362 25.17 -30.03 9.41
N ALA A 363 25.30 -28.80 9.89
CA ALA A 363 25.04 -27.59 9.12
C ALA A 363 26.26 -27.14 8.29
N SER A 364 25.99 -26.49 7.16
CA SER A 364 26.99 -25.76 6.37
C SER A 364 27.19 -24.35 6.93
N LEU A 365 28.28 -23.67 6.52
CA LEU A 365 28.54 -22.30 6.98
C LEU A 365 27.43 -21.34 6.52
N ASN A 366 26.94 -21.53 5.29
CA ASN A 366 25.82 -20.73 4.78
C ASN A 366 24.51 -20.95 5.55
N GLU A 367 24.33 -22.10 6.20
CA GLU A 367 23.14 -22.40 7.02
C GLU A 367 23.27 -21.89 8.46
N CYS A 368 24.47 -21.50 8.89
CA CYS A 368 24.72 -20.92 10.21
C CYS A 368 24.74 -19.39 10.19
N LEU A 369 24.78 -18.78 9.01
CA LEU A 369 24.84 -17.33 8.82
C LEU A 369 23.52 -16.80 8.28
N SER A 370 23.09 -15.66 8.80
CA SER A 370 21.97 -14.93 8.23
C SER A 370 22.35 -14.34 6.88
N VAL A 371 21.46 -14.50 5.90
CA VAL A 371 21.62 -13.90 4.56
C VAL A 371 21.46 -12.38 4.62
N GLY A 372 20.67 -11.89 5.59
CA GLY A 372 20.27 -10.49 5.70
C GLY A 372 19.39 -10.02 4.53
N PRO A 373 18.94 -8.75 4.58
CA PRO A 373 18.06 -8.20 3.56
C PRO A 373 18.78 -8.00 2.24
N SER A 374 18.05 -8.16 1.13
CA SER A 374 18.59 -7.87 -0.20
C SER A 374 18.79 -6.36 -0.40
N LEU A 375 20.06 -5.93 -0.35
CA LEU A 375 20.47 -4.54 -0.64
C LEU A 375 20.59 -4.27 -2.15
N THR A 376 20.21 -5.22 -3.01
CA THR A 376 20.31 -5.07 -4.46
C THR A 376 19.31 -4.03 -4.95
N HIS A 377 19.80 -2.93 -5.52
CA HIS A 377 18.93 -1.93 -6.13
C HIS A 377 18.13 -2.52 -7.28
N LYS A 378 16.85 -2.15 -7.38
CA LYS A 378 16.01 -2.51 -8.53
C LYS A 378 16.65 -1.96 -9.81
N ILE A 379 16.91 -2.85 -10.77
CA ILE A 379 17.63 -2.53 -12.02
C ILE A 379 16.92 -1.41 -12.79
N LEU A 380 15.59 -1.44 -12.90
CA LEU A 380 14.83 -0.46 -13.69
C LEU A 380 14.98 0.99 -13.15
N PRO A 381 14.73 1.29 -11.86
CA PRO A 381 15.02 2.60 -11.29
C PRO A 381 16.48 3.05 -11.42
N LEU A 382 17.43 2.12 -11.40
CA LEU A 382 18.86 2.42 -11.58
C LEU A 382 19.16 2.83 -13.03
N LEU A 383 18.65 2.08 -14.02
CA LEU A 383 18.79 2.41 -15.44
C LEU A 383 18.11 3.73 -15.81
N LEU A 384 16.93 4.02 -15.25
CA LEU A 384 16.24 5.29 -15.48
C LEU A 384 17.04 6.49 -14.96
N ARG A 385 17.63 6.37 -13.76
CA ARG A 385 18.54 7.38 -13.19
C ARG A 385 19.84 7.52 -14.00
N PHE A 386 20.40 6.40 -14.47
CA PHE A 386 21.58 6.44 -15.32
C PHE A 386 21.31 7.20 -16.64
N ARG A 387 20.09 7.07 -17.19
CA ARG A 387 19.66 7.73 -18.43
C ARG A 387 19.22 9.18 -18.27
N SER A 388 19.05 9.71 -17.05
CA SER A 388 18.63 11.10 -16.85
C SER A 388 19.76 12.11 -17.05
N GLY A 389 21.02 11.67 -17.00
CA GLY A 389 22.18 12.49 -17.29
C GLY A 389 22.56 12.47 -18.77
N ALA A 390 23.17 13.55 -19.26
CA ALA A 390 23.69 13.62 -20.63
C ALA A 390 24.95 12.76 -20.84
N ILE A 391 25.67 12.43 -19.77
CA ILE A 391 26.91 11.65 -19.79
C ILE A 391 26.82 10.58 -18.70
N GLY A 392 27.05 9.32 -19.06
CA GLY A 392 27.12 8.18 -18.14
C GLY A 392 28.56 7.65 -18.05
N VAL A 393 29.06 7.44 -16.83
CA VAL A 393 30.38 6.84 -16.58
C VAL A 393 30.17 5.46 -15.97
N ILE A 394 30.89 4.48 -16.49
CA ILE A 394 30.89 3.10 -16.02
C ILE A 394 32.33 2.75 -15.64
N ALA A 395 32.52 2.20 -14.45
CA ALA A 395 33.81 1.71 -13.99
C ALA A 395 33.62 0.34 -13.32
N ASP A 396 34.59 -0.55 -13.50
CA ASP A 396 34.67 -1.81 -12.78
C ASP A 396 35.60 -1.64 -11.57
N VAL A 397 35.10 -1.96 -10.38
CA VAL A 397 35.89 -1.86 -9.14
C VAL A 397 36.55 -3.20 -8.90
N LYS A 398 37.85 -3.26 -9.21
CA LYS A 398 38.66 -4.46 -8.99
C LYS A 398 38.66 -4.83 -7.50
N GLN A 399 38.36 -6.09 -7.19
CA GLN A 399 38.52 -6.68 -5.84
C GLN A 399 37.75 -5.94 -4.72
N ALA A 400 36.59 -5.32 -5.03
CA ALA A 400 35.80 -4.54 -4.07
C ALA A 400 35.51 -5.28 -2.75
N PHE A 401 35.16 -6.56 -2.80
CA PHE A 401 34.88 -7.36 -1.60
C PHE A 401 36.09 -7.57 -0.69
N LEU A 402 37.31 -7.52 -1.21
CA LEU A 402 38.55 -7.73 -0.44
C LEU A 402 38.94 -6.49 0.38
N GLN A 403 38.22 -5.36 0.21
CA GLN A 403 38.40 -4.17 1.03
C GLN A 403 37.65 -4.24 2.37
N ILE A 404 36.84 -5.27 2.58
CA ILE A 404 36.08 -5.50 3.80
C ILE A 404 36.78 -6.60 4.61
N ARG A 405 37.20 -6.27 5.83
CA ARG A 405 37.77 -7.20 6.79
C ARG A 405 36.66 -7.93 7.55
N LEU A 406 36.92 -9.18 7.88
CA LEU A 406 36.08 -9.95 8.80
C LEU A 406 36.66 -9.83 10.21
N ARG A 407 35.79 -9.58 11.19
CA ARG A 407 36.16 -9.63 12.61
C ARG A 407 36.34 -11.09 13.01
N THR A 408 37.56 -11.43 13.42
CA THR A 408 37.95 -12.75 13.96
C THR A 408 37.73 -12.84 15.46
#